data_AF-A0A8C7Z3Y4-F1
#
_entry.id   AF-A0A8C7Z3Y4-F1
#
_cell.length_a   1.000
_cell.length_b   1.000
_cell.length_c   1.000
_cell.angle_alpha   90.00
_cell.angle_beta   90.00
_cell.angle_gamma   90.00
#
_symmetry.space_group_name_H-M   'P 1'
#
loop_
_entity.id
_entity.type
_entity.pdbx_description
1 polymer ?
#
loop_
_entity_poly.entity_id
_entity_poly.type
_entity_poly.pdbx_seq_one_letter_code
_entity_poly.pdbx_strand_id
1 'polypeptide(L)'
;RNPADLLIVAEANNPLQYPTQGVEVQPLKTIIIPGLSLKLNKRSNYLVNLTAQLGTFDVAATVEGVSLKGEGEKHITLSGTQLSALNRQLQFVTYTSVVFHPKTADSVQFATEDYQAFFTIKIGHKTIPKLYNSGYSGEYNITALVTIATKTFLRYDKLKDLIDSIRQYYPTVTIVIADDNEHPQPVTGPHIEHYIMPFGKGWFAGRNLAVSQVTTKYVLWVDDDFIFTANTKLEKMVDILERTTLDLVGGAVREVTGYSATFRHTISVDKGGPEGDCLHIRLGYHHVIEGFPNCVVADAVINFFMGRTDKILQVGFDPRLSRRGHLEFFIDGLGLLHVGSCSDVIINHASKVILPWKKTDEHKAYEKFRYSVQNNISNEIFYFKYRFQCLTSQ
;
A
#
# COMPACT_ATOMS: atom_id res chain seq x y z
N ARG A 1 -11.81 6.59 5.72
CA ARG A 1 -12.58 5.41 5.25
C ARG A 1 -12.88 5.62 3.78
N ASN A 2 -12.77 4.59 2.94
CA ASN A 2 -13.10 4.73 1.51
C ASN A 2 -14.61 5.04 1.39
N PRO A 3 -15.02 6.04 0.59
CA PRO A 3 -16.44 6.29 0.32
C PRO A 3 -17.21 5.05 -0.14
N ALA A 4 -16.54 4.09 -0.81
CA ALA A 4 -17.12 2.82 -1.27
C ALA A 4 -17.46 1.81 -0.15
N ASP A 5 -17.08 2.09 1.10
CA ASP A 5 -17.39 1.25 2.26
C ASP A 5 -18.51 1.86 3.14
N LEU A 6 -19.02 3.05 2.80
CA LEU A 6 -20.14 3.66 3.52
C LEU A 6 -21.44 2.89 3.27
N LEU A 7 -22.23 2.68 4.32
CA LEU A 7 -23.56 2.11 4.21
C LEU A 7 -24.48 3.13 3.53
N ILE A 8 -24.98 2.78 2.36
CA ILE A 8 -25.96 3.57 1.62
C ILE A 8 -27.18 2.69 1.40
N VAL A 9 -28.36 3.22 1.73
CA VAL A 9 -29.64 2.56 1.49
C VAL A 9 -30.35 3.34 0.39
N ALA A 10 -30.75 2.65 -0.67
CA ALA A 10 -31.61 3.27 -1.68
C ALA A 10 -33.03 3.37 -1.09
N GLU A 11 -33.50 4.61 -0.92
CA GLU A 11 -34.92 4.85 -0.70
C GLU A 11 -35.74 4.34 -1.88
N ALA A 12 -36.97 3.92 -1.59
CA ALA A 12 -37.85 3.26 -2.54
C ALA A 12 -38.35 4.20 -3.67
N ASN A 13 -37.49 4.44 -4.67
CA ASN A 13 -37.87 4.88 -6.03
C ASN A 13 -38.25 3.68 -6.93
N ASN A 14 -37.86 2.48 -6.49
CA ASN A 14 -38.40 1.17 -6.83
C ASN A 14 -39.18 0.69 -5.59
N PRO A 15 -40.23 -0.15 -5.68
CA PRO A 15 -40.90 -0.71 -4.50
C PRO A 15 -39.97 -1.34 -3.45
N LEU A 16 -38.78 -1.75 -3.84
CA LEU A 16 -37.76 -2.34 -2.98
C LEU A 16 -36.82 -1.28 -2.42
N GLN A 17 -36.74 -1.20 -1.09
CA GLN A 17 -35.71 -0.48 -0.34
C GLN A 17 -34.64 -1.49 0.12
N TYR A 18 -33.37 -1.20 -0.15
CA TYR A 18 -32.28 -2.15 0.10
C TYR A 18 -30.94 -1.42 0.23
N PRO A 19 -29.94 -2.02 0.89
CA PRO A 19 -28.62 -1.42 1.03
C PRO A 19 -27.87 -1.54 -0.29
N THR A 20 -27.58 -0.43 -0.98
CA THR A 20 -26.84 -0.45 -2.24
C THR A 20 -25.34 -0.61 -2.05
N GLN A 21 -24.83 -0.30 -0.86
CA GLN A 21 -23.40 -0.32 -0.55
C GLN A 21 -23.15 -0.52 0.95
N GLY A 22 -21.97 -1.01 1.31
CA GLY A 22 -21.43 -0.91 2.68
C GLY A 22 -21.88 -2.01 3.63
N VAL A 23 -22.55 -3.07 3.13
CA VAL A 23 -22.86 -4.26 3.93
C VAL A 23 -21.62 -5.17 3.97
N GLU A 24 -21.21 -5.54 5.18
CA GLU A 24 -20.01 -6.37 5.40
C GLU A 24 -20.29 -7.44 6.46
N VAL A 25 -19.76 -8.63 6.24
CA VAL A 25 -19.83 -9.76 7.17
C VAL A 25 -18.48 -10.49 7.21
N GLN A 26 -18.12 -11.00 8.39
CA GLN A 26 -16.95 -11.86 8.49
C GLN A 26 -17.26 -13.25 7.91
N PRO A 27 -16.26 -13.97 7.40
CA PRO A 27 -16.46 -15.35 6.96
C PRO A 27 -17.10 -16.20 8.07
N LEU A 28 -18.09 -17.02 7.71
CA LEU A 28 -18.82 -17.90 8.64
C LEU A 28 -19.55 -17.19 9.78
N LYS A 29 -19.86 -15.89 9.62
CA LYS A 29 -20.63 -15.11 10.59
C LYS A 29 -21.96 -14.65 10.00
N THR A 30 -22.82 -14.22 10.91
CA THR A 30 -24.17 -13.75 10.65
C THR A 30 -24.28 -12.25 10.90
N ILE A 31 -25.03 -11.55 10.06
CA ILE A 31 -25.42 -10.14 10.23
C ILE A 31 -26.91 -9.97 9.97
N ILE A 32 -27.51 -8.92 10.53
CA ILE A 32 -28.80 -8.41 10.07
C ILE A 32 -28.56 -7.59 8.80
N ILE A 33 -29.39 -7.78 7.78
CA ILE A 33 -29.31 -7.00 6.54
C ILE A 33 -29.98 -5.64 6.77
N PRO A 34 -29.24 -4.52 6.75
CA PRO A 34 -29.81 -3.21 7.05
C PRO A 34 -30.68 -2.70 5.88
N GLY A 35 -31.77 -2.00 6.21
CA GLY A 35 -32.49 -1.17 5.24
C GLY A 35 -33.46 -1.88 4.30
N LEU A 36 -33.67 -3.20 4.45
CA LEU A 36 -34.69 -3.93 3.69
C LEU A 36 -36.10 -3.43 4.02
N SER A 37 -36.85 -3.02 3.00
CA SER A 37 -38.28 -2.66 3.12
C SER A 37 -38.97 -2.76 1.77
N LEU A 38 -40.29 -2.92 1.82
CA LEU A 38 -41.19 -2.89 0.67
C LEU A 38 -42.10 -1.65 0.75
N LYS A 39 -42.20 -0.89 -0.33
CA LYS A 39 -43.17 0.20 -0.52
C LYS A 39 -44.03 -0.12 -1.75
N LEU A 40 -45.21 -0.68 -1.51
CA LEU A 40 -46.23 -0.95 -2.53
C LEU A 40 -47.58 -0.36 -2.11
N ASN A 41 -48.42 -0.12 -3.10
CA ASN A 41 -49.83 0.20 -2.86
C ASN A 41 -50.55 -0.95 -2.16
N LYS A 42 -51.79 -0.71 -1.71
CA LYS A 42 -52.58 -1.72 -1.01
C LYS A 42 -52.77 -2.97 -1.89
N ARG A 43 -52.35 -4.13 -1.38
CA ARG A 43 -52.50 -5.45 -2.01
C ARG A 43 -53.24 -6.40 -1.06
N SER A 44 -53.78 -7.49 -1.60
CA SER A 44 -54.38 -8.57 -0.79
C SER A 44 -53.34 -9.42 -0.09
N ASN A 45 -52.18 -9.59 -0.72
CA ASN A 45 -51.02 -10.28 -0.17
C ASN A 45 -49.74 -9.64 -0.69
N TYR A 46 -48.75 -9.51 0.18
CA TYR A 46 -47.41 -9.04 -0.16
C TYR A 46 -46.46 -10.23 -0.14
N LEU A 47 -45.54 -10.29 -1.10
CA LEU A 47 -44.55 -11.35 -1.20
C LEU A 47 -43.20 -10.76 -1.59
N VAL A 48 -42.15 -11.16 -0.88
CA VAL A 48 -40.78 -10.77 -1.17
C VAL A 48 -39.87 -11.99 -1.11
N ASN A 49 -38.91 -12.01 -2.03
CA ASN A 49 -37.94 -13.08 -2.19
C ASN A 49 -36.53 -12.51 -2.05
N LEU A 50 -35.67 -13.23 -1.34
CA LEU A 50 -34.24 -12.96 -1.28
C LEU A 50 -33.50 -14.20 -1.76
N THR A 51 -32.50 -14.01 -2.63
CA THR A 51 -31.66 -15.10 -3.14
C THR A 51 -30.20 -14.69 -3.07
N ALA A 52 -29.36 -15.54 -2.46
CA ALA A 52 -27.91 -15.36 -2.32
C ALA A 52 -27.16 -16.41 -3.14
N GLN A 53 -25.91 -16.12 -3.52
CA GLN A 53 -25.05 -17.09 -4.20
C GLN A 53 -24.14 -17.84 -3.21
N LEU A 54 -23.66 -17.16 -2.17
CA LEU A 54 -22.64 -17.67 -1.25
C LEU A 54 -23.13 -17.91 0.18
N GLY A 55 -24.18 -17.22 0.64
CA GLY A 55 -24.71 -17.34 2.01
C GLY A 55 -26.13 -17.89 2.08
N THR A 56 -26.63 -17.98 3.30
CA THR A 56 -28.00 -18.40 3.62
C THR A 56 -28.73 -17.32 4.41
N PHE A 57 -30.06 -17.37 4.37
CA PHE A 57 -30.91 -16.43 5.07
C PHE A 57 -31.65 -17.09 6.24
N ASP A 58 -31.85 -16.32 7.29
CA ASP A 58 -32.65 -16.70 8.46
C ASP A 58 -33.26 -15.42 9.05
N VAL A 59 -34.03 -15.49 10.13
CA VAL A 59 -34.57 -14.33 10.83
C VAL A 59 -34.14 -14.28 12.29
N ALA A 60 -33.77 -13.10 12.77
CA ALA A 60 -33.42 -12.89 14.18
C ALA A 60 -34.64 -12.92 15.12
N ALA A 61 -35.84 -12.70 14.57
CA ALA A 61 -37.11 -12.76 15.28
C ALA A 61 -38.25 -12.94 14.26
N THR A 62 -39.35 -13.54 14.69
CA THR A 62 -40.56 -13.71 13.88
C THR A 62 -41.62 -12.65 14.22
N VAL A 63 -42.40 -12.25 13.22
CA VAL A 63 -43.48 -11.27 13.33
C VAL A 63 -44.81 -11.95 13.00
N GLU A 64 -45.80 -11.79 13.88
CA GLU A 64 -47.13 -12.37 13.69
C GLU A 64 -47.76 -11.90 12.38
N GLY A 65 -48.41 -12.83 11.67
CA GLY A 65 -49.04 -12.55 10.38
C GLY A 65 -48.09 -12.55 9.17
N VAL A 66 -46.82 -12.92 9.35
CA VAL A 66 -45.85 -13.12 8.26
C VAL A 66 -45.45 -14.60 8.17
N SER A 67 -45.55 -15.18 6.98
CA SER A 67 -45.11 -16.54 6.68
C SER A 67 -43.71 -16.53 6.07
N LEU A 68 -42.84 -17.39 6.59
CA LEU A 68 -41.46 -17.60 6.14
C LEU A 68 -41.34 -18.97 5.46
N LYS A 69 -40.56 -19.05 4.39
CA LYS A 69 -40.17 -20.30 3.71
C LYS A 69 -38.71 -20.21 3.28
N GLY A 70 -37.94 -21.27 3.49
CA GLY A 70 -36.51 -21.32 3.11
C GLY A 70 -35.55 -20.77 4.16
N GLU A 71 -35.92 -20.81 5.45
CA GLU A 71 -35.00 -20.49 6.55
C GLU A 71 -33.81 -21.46 6.54
N GLY A 72 -32.60 -20.92 6.70
CA GLY A 72 -31.35 -21.68 6.58
C GLY A 72 -30.91 -21.99 5.15
N GLU A 73 -31.68 -21.59 4.13
CA GLU A 73 -31.36 -21.82 2.72
C GLU A 73 -30.81 -20.56 2.02
N LYS A 74 -30.32 -20.73 0.79
CA LYS A 74 -29.86 -19.61 -0.06
C LYS A 74 -31.00 -18.73 -0.58
N HIS A 75 -32.24 -19.20 -0.44
CA HIS A 75 -33.44 -18.52 -0.90
C HIS A 75 -34.43 -18.48 0.24
N ILE A 76 -34.93 -17.29 0.57
CA ILE A 76 -36.00 -17.10 1.55
C ILE A 76 -37.14 -16.30 0.95
N THR A 77 -38.36 -16.75 1.24
CA THR A 77 -39.60 -16.11 0.83
C THR A 77 -40.36 -15.66 2.06
N LEU A 78 -40.74 -14.38 2.08
CA LEU A 78 -41.55 -13.79 3.13
C LEU A 78 -42.86 -13.30 2.53
N SER A 79 -43.99 -13.62 3.17
CA SER A 79 -45.30 -13.20 2.70
C SER A 79 -46.26 -12.85 3.83
N GLY A 80 -47.19 -11.93 3.57
CA GLY A 80 -48.16 -11.50 4.57
C GLY A 80 -49.19 -10.53 4.02
N THR A 81 -50.31 -10.37 4.73
CA THR A 81 -51.42 -9.49 4.30
C THR A 81 -51.27 -8.05 4.78
N GLN A 82 -50.43 -7.81 5.81
CA GLN A 82 -50.15 -6.49 6.35
C GLN A 82 -48.74 -6.02 5.98
N LEU A 83 -48.64 -4.93 5.21
CA LEU A 83 -47.35 -4.36 4.78
C LEU A 83 -46.46 -3.94 5.96
N SER A 84 -47.06 -3.41 7.03
CA SER A 84 -46.34 -3.01 8.25
C SER A 84 -45.69 -4.21 8.95
N ALA A 85 -46.40 -5.34 9.04
CA ALA A 85 -45.87 -6.58 9.61
C ALA A 85 -44.75 -7.15 8.73
N LEU A 86 -44.94 -7.17 7.40
CA LEU A 86 -43.90 -7.64 6.47
C LEU A 86 -42.64 -6.77 6.55
N ASN A 87 -42.77 -5.44 6.56
CA ASN A 87 -41.63 -4.53 6.71
C ASN A 87 -40.96 -4.66 8.07
N ARG A 88 -41.72 -4.95 9.13
CA ARG A 88 -41.14 -5.27 10.44
C ARG A 88 -40.34 -6.58 10.39
N GLN A 89 -40.84 -7.61 9.69
CA GLN A 89 -40.13 -8.87 9.51
C GLN A 89 -38.83 -8.70 8.71
N LEU A 90 -38.85 -7.86 7.66
CA LEU A 90 -37.68 -7.54 6.84
C LEU A 90 -36.53 -6.92 7.66
N GLN A 91 -36.83 -6.17 8.73
CA GLN A 91 -35.82 -5.63 9.65
C GLN A 91 -35.07 -6.71 10.45
N PHE A 92 -35.61 -7.94 10.51
CA PHE A 92 -35.01 -9.07 11.22
C PHE A 92 -34.36 -10.08 10.30
N VAL A 93 -34.39 -9.88 8.98
CA VAL A 93 -33.72 -10.80 8.05
C VAL A 93 -32.21 -10.75 8.29
N THR A 94 -31.64 -11.92 8.45
CA THR A 94 -30.22 -12.13 8.63
C THR A 94 -29.62 -12.82 7.42
N TYR A 95 -28.34 -12.55 7.20
CA TYR A 95 -27.49 -13.22 6.24
C TYR A 95 -26.36 -13.91 6.99
N THR A 96 -26.15 -15.19 6.69
CA THR A 96 -25.00 -15.97 7.19
C THR A 96 -24.12 -16.35 6.02
N SER A 97 -22.85 -15.94 6.07
CA SER A 97 -21.86 -16.42 5.09
C SER A 97 -21.56 -17.90 5.36
N VAL A 98 -21.63 -18.76 4.34
CA VAL A 98 -21.23 -20.18 4.47
C VAL A 98 -19.91 -20.51 3.75
N VAL A 99 -19.22 -19.48 3.25
CA VAL A 99 -17.93 -19.61 2.57
C VAL A 99 -16.84 -18.99 3.42
N PHE A 100 -15.73 -19.70 3.57
CA PHE A 100 -14.51 -19.14 4.15
C PHE A 100 -13.60 -18.61 3.04
N HIS A 101 -13.59 -17.29 2.82
CA HIS A 101 -12.69 -16.63 1.88
C HIS A 101 -12.18 -15.30 2.47
N PRO A 102 -10.88 -14.97 2.36
CA PRO A 102 -10.30 -13.80 3.04
C PRO A 102 -10.88 -12.45 2.56
N LYS A 103 -11.26 -12.37 1.28
CA LYS A 103 -11.90 -11.20 0.67
C LYS A 103 -12.72 -11.61 -0.55
N THR A 104 -14.03 -11.71 -0.41
CA THR A 104 -14.96 -11.95 -1.53
C THR A 104 -16.22 -11.11 -1.32
N ALA A 105 -17.21 -11.28 -2.18
CA ALA A 105 -18.51 -10.68 -1.99
C ALA A 105 -19.62 -11.58 -2.54
N ASP A 106 -20.77 -11.55 -1.89
CA ASP A 106 -21.97 -12.23 -2.35
C ASP A 106 -22.89 -11.24 -3.05
N SER A 107 -23.52 -11.67 -4.14
CA SER A 107 -24.56 -10.92 -4.84
C SER A 107 -25.91 -11.42 -4.37
N VAL A 108 -26.68 -10.54 -3.71
CA VAL A 108 -28.01 -10.83 -3.21
C VAL A 108 -29.04 -10.19 -4.12
N GLN A 109 -29.96 -11.00 -4.62
CA GLN A 109 -31.16 -10.55 -5.30
C GLN A 109 -32.27 -10.33 -4.28
N PHE A 110 -32.95 -9.19 -4.35
CA PHE A 110 -34.17 -8.89 -3.62
C PHE A 110 -35.29 -8.65 -4.64
N ALA A 111 -36.41 -9.34 -4.53
CA ALA A 111 -37.45 -9.33 -5.56
C ALA A 111 -38.87 -9.37 -4.99
N THR A 112 -39.81 -8.75 -5.71
CA THR A 112 -41.26 -8.80 -5.47
C THR A 112 -41.97 -8.62 -6.80
N GLU A 113 -42.98 -9.44 -7.11
CA GLU A 113 -43.68 -9.38 -8.41
C GLU A 113 -42.68 -9.30 -9.59
N ASP A 114 -42.78 -8.27 -10.44
CA ASP A 114 -41.88 -8.01 -11.57
C ASP A 114 -40.66 -7.13 -11.21
N TYR A 115 -40.55 -6.70 -9.94
CA TYR A 115 -39.47 -5.83 -9.47
C TYR A 115 -38.31 -6.64 -8.90
N GLN A 116 -37.10 -6.29 -9.30
CA GLN A 116 -35.87 -6.90 -8.82
C GLN A 116 -34.84 -5.81 -8.50
N ALA A 117 -34.06 -6.09 -7.47
CA ALA A 117 -32.93 -5.31 -7.02
C ALA A 117 -31.77 -6.24 -6.69
N PHE A 118 -30.55 -5.75 -6.88
CA PHE A 118 -29.33 -6.48 -6.52
C PHE A 118 -28.49 -5.61 -5.60
N PHE A 119 -27.91 -6.25 -4.58
CA PHE A 119 -26.90 -5.62 -3.75
C PHE A 119 -25.82 -6.60 -3.35
N THR A 120 -24.72 -6.06 -2.86
CA THR A 120 -23.53 -6.83 -2.55
C THR A 120 -23.27 -6.85 -1.05
N ILE A 121 -23.01 -8.03 -0.50
CA ILE A 121 -22.51 -8.21 0.86
C ILE A 121 -21.03 -8.58 0.76
N LYS A 122 -20.14 -7.69 1.21
CA LYS A 122 -18.70 -7.97 1.26
C LYS A 122 -18.44 -9.01 2.36
N ILE A 123 -17.79 -10.10 2.01
CA ILE A 123 -17.37 -11.15 2.94
C ILE A 123 -15.86 -11.02 3.15
N GLY A 124 -15.45 -10.74 4.37
CA GLY A 124 -14.04 -10.64 4.69
C GLY A 124 -13.77 -10.06 6.07
N HIS A 125 -12.50 -10.10 6.47
CA HIS A 125 -12.06 -9.42 7.68
C HIS A 125 -11.82 -7.95 7.39
N LYS A 126 -12.25 -7.10 8.33
CA LYS A 126 -11.87 -5.68 8.32
C LYS A 126 -10.36 -5.58 8.49
N THR A 127 -9.76 -4.59 7.84
CA THR A 127 -8.34 -4.27 8.03
C THR A 127 -8.10 -3.95 9.49
N ILE A 128 -7.29 -4.77 10.17
CA ILE A 128 -6.88 -4.53 11.54
C ILE A 128 -5.72 -3.54 11.49
N PRO A 129 -5.83 -2.35 12.10
CA PRO A 129 -4.76 -1.37 12.08
C PRO A 129 -3.55 -1.91 12.87
N LYS A 130 -2.35 -1.80 12.27
CA LYS A 130 -1.11 -2.06 12.99
C LYS A 130 -0.77 -0.85 13.84
N LEU A 131 -0.79 -1.03 15.17
CA LEU A 131 -0.49 0.02 16.13
C LEU A 131 1.00 0.03 16.44
N TYR A 132 1.54 1.23 16.65
CA TYR A 132 2.93 1.46 16.99
C TYR A 132 2.99 2.31 18.26
N ASN A 133 3.84 1.91 19.20
CA ASN A 133 4.07 2.69 20.41
C ASN A 133 5.15 3.73 20.14
N SER A 134 4.73 4.97 19.87
CA SER A 134 5.65 6.12 19.71
C SER A 134 5.92 6.86 21.02
N GLY A 135 5.33 6.43 22.15
CA GLY A 135 5.31 7.20 23.38
C GLY A 135 4.32 8.37 23.37
N TYR A 136 4.13 9.01 24.53
CA TYR A 136 3.29 10.19 24.71
C TYR A 136 4.15 11.45 24.79
N SER A 137 4.28 12.15 23.67
CA SER A 137 4.81 13.52 23.59
C SER A 137 3.95 14.32 22.62
N GLY A 138 3.80 15.63 22.84
CA GLY A 138 3.10 16.52 21.91
C GLY A 138 3.80 16.67 20.55
N GLU A 139 5.00 16.09 20.40
CA GLU A 139 5.82 16.04 19.19
C GLU A 139 6.13 14.58 18.80
N TYR A 140 6.46 14.34 17.53
CA TYR A 140 6.82 13.01 17.03
C TYR A 140 8.14 12.51 17.62
N ASN A 141 8.11 11.38 18.32
CA ASN A 141 9.32 10.67 18.73
C ASN A 141 9.93 9.92 17.54
N ILE A 142 10.83 10.57 16.80
CA ILE A 142 11.46 10.01 15.60
C ILE A 142 12.23 8.72 15.89
N THR A 143 12.84 8.61 17.06
CA THR A 143 13.57 7.39 17.45
C THR A 143 12.63 6.17 17.54
N ALA A 144 11.40 6.36 18.01
CA ALA A 144 10.42 5.27 18.10
C ALA A 144 9.68 5.01 16.78
N LEU A 145 9.62 6.01 15.89
CA LEU A 145 8.83 5.94 14.66
C LEU A 145 9.62 5.55 13.42
N VAL A 146 10.92 5.84 13.38
CA VAL A 146 11.74 5.74 12.17
C VAL A 146 12.96 4.86 12.40
N THR A 147 13.22 3.97 11.46
CA THR A 147 14.52 3.29 11.30
C THR A 147 15.11 3.67 9.95
N ILE A 148 16.41 3.95 9.92
CA ILE A 148 17.13 4.22 8.67
C ILE A 148 17.68 2.90 8.15
N ALA A 149 17.36 2.55 6.91
CA ALA A 149 17.86 1.35 6.26
C ALA A 149 18.79 1.73 5.10
N THR A 150 19.92 1.05 5.01
CA THR A 150 20.87 1.22 3.92
C THR A 150 21.53 -0.10 3.54
N LYS A 151 22.23 -0.07 2.41
CA LYS A 151 23.00 -1.21 1.90
C LYS A 151 24.35 -0.74 1.42
N THR A 152 25.41 -1.44 1.83
CA THR A 152 26.78 -1.13 1.43
C THR A 152 27.39 -2.24 0.56
N PHE A 153 28.35 -1.86 -0.29
CA PHE A 153 29.22 -2.78 -1.03
C PHE A 153 30.49 -2.05 -1.46
N LEU A 154 31.64 -2.52 -0.97
CA LEU A 154 32.98 -1.99 -1.25
C LEU A 154 33.13 -0.47 -0.99
N ARG A 155 32.31 0.11 -0.11
CA ARG A 155 32.23 1.56 0.16
C ARG A 155 32.11 1.87 1.66
N TYR A 156 32.94 1.24 2.49
CA TYR A 156 32.93 1.47 3.94
C TYR A 156 33.27 2.91 4.33
N ASP A 157 34.09 3.61 3.54
CA ASP A 157 34.38 5.02 3.74
C ASP A 157 33.10 5.88 3.62
N LYS A 158 32.29 5.64 2.58
CA LYS A 158 31.00 6.32 2.39
C LYS A 158 29.99 5.97 3.46
N LEU A 159 29.89 4.67 3.78
CA LEU A 159 29.01 4.21 4.86
C LEU A 159 29.37 4.88 6.20
N LYS A 160 30.65 5.04 6.49
CA LYS A 160 31.10 5.75 7.69
C LYS A 160 30.67 7.22 7.66
N ASP A 161 30.90 7.93 6.56
CA ASP A 161 30.47 9.33 6.41
C ASP A 161 28.94 9.47 6.57
N LEU A 162 28.17 8.53 6.02
CA LEU A 162 26.72 8.46 6.21
C LEU A 162 26.37 8.30 7.70
N ILE A 163 26.94 7.31 8.39
CA ILE A 163 26.69 7.05 9.81
C ILE A 163 27.05 8.28 10.66
N ASP A 164 28.22 8.86 10.45
CA ASP A 164 28.70 10.02 11.20
C ASP A 164 27.74 11.22 11.01
N SER A 165 27.30 11.47 9.77
CA SER A 165 26.32 12.53 9.49
C SER A 165 24.93 12.24 10.08
N ILE A 166 24.46 10.98 10.07
CA ILE A 166 23.20 10.61 10.74
C ILE A 166 23.32 10.91 12.22
N ARG A 167 24.41 10.50 12.88
CA ARG A 167 24.60 10.66 14.33
C ARG A 167 24.68 12.13 14.75
N GLN A 168 25.10 13.02 13.86
CA GLN A 168 25.07 14.47 14.11
C GLN A 168 23.64 15.02 14.33
N TYR A 169 22.64 14.49 13.63
CA TYR A 169 21.25 15.01 13.65
C TYR A 169 20.26 14.09 14.36
N TYR A 170 20.48 12.77 14.31
CA TYR A 170 19.62 11.73 14.86
C TYR A 170 20.46 10.68 15.62
N PRO A 171 21.01 11.05 16.79
CA PRO A 171 22.00 10.23 17.51
C PRO A 171 21.46 8.86 17.96
N THR A 172 20.14 8.75 18.19
CA THR A 172 19.49 7.57 18.76
C THR A 172 18.66 6.75 17.76
N VAL A 173 18.50 7.23 16.52
CA VAL A 173 17.74 6.49 15.50
C VAL A 173 18.51 5.24 15.07
N THR A 174 17.83 4.09 15.07
CA THR A 174 18.41 2.82 14.62
C THR A 174 18.78 2.88 13.14
N ILE A 175 19.97 2.38 12.81
CA ILE A 175 20.47 2.21 11.45
C ILE A 175 20.61 0.71 11.18
N VAL A 176 19.88 0.21 10.19
CA VAL A 176 20.00 -1.17 9.70
C VAL A 176 20.82 -1.17 8.42
N ILE A 177 21.88 -1.97 8.38
CA ILE A 177 22.84 -2.03 7.28
C ILE A 177 22.86 -3.45 6.72
N ALA A 178 22.48 -3.60 5.45
CA ALA A 178 22.73 -4.82 4.69
C ALA A 178 24.09 -4.75 3.97
N ASP A 179 24.87 -5.82 4.05
CA ASP A 179 26.25 -5.85 3.58
C ASP A 179 26.53 -7.12 2.77
N ASP A 180 26.74 -6.99 1.45
CA ASP A 180 27.08 -8.10 0.53
C ASP A 180 28.55 -8.08 0.08
N ASN A 181 29.47 -7.55 0.89
CA ASN A 181 30.90 -7.66 0.64
C ASN A 181 31.39 -9.12 0.74
N GLU A 182 32.44 -9.49 0.01
CA GLU A 182 33.07 -10.82 0.09
C GLU A 182 33.76 -11.04 1.43
N HIS A 183 34.38 -9.97 1.93
CA HIS A 183 35.07 -9.91 3.21
C HIS A 183 34.53 -8.73 4.03
N PRO A 184 33.38 -8.90 4.71
CA PRO A 184 32.75 -7.81 5.44
C PRO A 184 33.60 -7.31 6.60
N GLN A 185 33.67 -5.99 6.77
CA GLN A 185 34.28 -5.34 7.93
C GLN A 185 33.22 -5.12 9.01
N PRO A 186 33.49 -5.40 10.30
CA PRO A 186 32.53 -5.14 11.36
C PRO A 186 32.17 -3.65 11.45
N VAL A 187 30.88 -3.33 11.32
CA VAL A 187 30.37 -1.97 11.56
C VAL A 187 29.70 -1.95 12.93
N THR A 188 30.33 -1.27 13.89
CA THR A 188 29.89 -1.25 15.29
C THR A 188 29.61 0.17 15.77
N GLY A 189 28.69 0.31 16.72
CA GLY A 189 28.32 1.59 17.31
C GLY A 189 26.93 1.55 17.93
N PRO A 190 26.53 2.62 18.63
CA PRO A 190 25.20 2.71 19.22
C PRO A 190 24.12 2.67 18.14
N HIS A 191 23.05 1.91 18.38
CA HIS A 191 21.89 1.80 17.48
C HIS A 191 22.25 1.40 16.04
N ILE A 192 23.27 0.56 15.86
CA ILE A 192 23.65 -0.04 14.58
C ILE A 192 23.30 -1.52 14.60
N GLU A 193 22.58 -1.96 13.56
CA GLU A 193 22.32 -3.36 13.29
C GLU A 193 22.94 -3.71 11.93
N HIS A 194 23.95 -4.58 11.94
CA HIS A 194 24.74 -4.91 10.74
C HIS A 194 24.46 -6.36 10.33
N TYR A 195 23.91 -6.54 9.13
CA TYR A 195 23.49 -7.83 8.59
C TYR A 195 24.31 -8.19 7.36
N ILE A 196 25.01 -9.32 7.45
CA ILE A 196 25.82 -9.86 6.36
C ILE A 196 24.96 -10.73 5.44
N MET A 197 25.14 -10.55 4.14
CA MET A 197 24.48 -11.34 3.10
C MET A 197 25.52 -11.96 2.14
N PRO A 198 25.14 -12.98 1.34
CA PRO A 198 26.06 -13.60 0.39
C PRO A 198 26.71 -12.57 -0.54
N PHE A 199 27.97 -12.80 -0.88
CA PHE A 199 28.76 -11.88 -1.70
C PHE A 199 28.04 -11.47 -2.99
N GLY A 200 27.96 -10.16 -3.23
CA GLY A 200 27.44 -9.59 -4.47
C GLY A 200 25.98 -9.94 -4.76
N LYS A 201 25.20 -10.35 -3.74
CA LYS A 201 23.79 -10.74 -3.88
C LYS A 201 22.94 -9.65 -4.52
N GLY A 202 23.32 -8.38 -4.34
CA GLY A 202 22.78 -7.27 -5.10
C GLY A 202 21.90 -6.33 -4.30
N TRP A 203 21.61 -5.19 -4.91
CA TRP A 203 20.99 -4.04 -4.27
C TRP A 203 19.55 -4.31 -3.81
N PHE A 204 18.69 -4.90 -4.64
CA PHE A 204 17.29 -5.20 -4.29
C PHE A 204 17.18 -6.24 -3.17
N ALA A 205 17.99 -7.31 -3.25
CA ALA A 205 18.05 -8.31 -2.18
C ALA A 205 18.50 -7.68 -0.84
N GLY A 206 19.46 -6.76 -0.89
CA GLY A 206 19.92 -6.04 0.29
C GLY A 206 18.86 -5.09 0.85
N ARG A 207 18.05 -4.44 -0.01
CA ARG A 207 16.88 -3.66 0.43
C ARG A 207 15.90 -4.52 1.20
N ASN A 208 15.52 -5.68 0.65
CA ASN A 208 14.61 -6.61 1.34
C ASN A 208 15.17 -7.06 2.69
N LEU A 209 16.46 -7.43 2.74
CA LEU A 209 17.09 -7.81 4.00
C LEU A 209 16.99 -6.68 5.02
N ALA A 210 17.48 -5.48 4.69
CA ALA A 210 17.47 -4.36 5.62
C ALA A 210 16.04 -3.99 6.09
N VAL A 211 15.08 -3.86 5.16
CA VAL A 211 13.71 -3.49 5.51
C VAL A 211 13.02 -4.58 6.35
N SER A 212 13.33 -5.86 6.12
CA SER A 212 12.76 -6.96 6.92
C SER A 212 13.17 -6.94 8.39
N GLN A 213 14.25 -6.24 8.75
CA GLN A 213 14.71 -6.09 10.14
C GLN A 213 14.12 -4.83 10.80
N VAL A 214 13.42 -3.97 10.05
CA VAL A 214 12.82 -2.75 10.60
C VAL A 214 11.58 -3.08 11.41
N THR A 215 11.57 -2.63 12.67
CA THR A 215 10.46 -2.84 13.61
C THR A 215 9.59 -1.59 13.82
N THR A 216 10.08 -0.42 13.40
CA THR A 216 9.40 0.87 13.54
C THR A 216 8.31 1.08 12.47
N LYS A 217 7.47 2.11 12.67
CA LYS A 217 6.34 2.41 11.79
C LYS A 217 6.79 2.79 10.37
N TYR A 218 7.89 3.51 10.29
CA TYR A 218 8.44 4.03 9.06
C TYR A 218 9.88 3.59 8.87
N VAL A 219 10.21 3.21 7.64
CA VAL A 219 11.60 3.03 7.22
C VAL A 219 11.98 4.19 6.31
N LEU A 220 13.14 4.79 6.56
CA LEU A 220 13.80 5.68 5.62
C LEU A 220 14.85 4.90 4.83
N TRP A 221 14.69 4.81 3.52
CA TRP A 221 15.73 4.29 2.65
C TRP A 221 16.75 5.39 2.29
N VAL A 222 18.04 5.08 2.47
CA VAL A 222 19.16 5.94 2.03
C VAL A 222 20.24 5.10 1.35
N ASP A 223 20.87 5.66 0.32
CA ASP A 223 22.07 5.08 -0.25
C ASP A 223 23.29 5.40 0.67
N ASP A 224 24.27 4.50 0.70
CA ASP A 224 25.47 4.56 1.56
C ASP A 224 26.37 5.78 1.32
N ASP A 225 26.18 6.52 0.23
CA ASP A 225 26.92 7.72 -0.14
C ASP A 225 26.12 9.01 0.05
N PHE A 226 25.04 8.96 0.84
CA PHE A 226 24.30 10.15 1.26
C PHE A 226 24.87 10.77 2.53
N ILE A 227 24.65 12.07 2.69
CA ILE A 227 25.11 12.88 3.82
C ILE A 227 23.94 13.67 4.38
N PHE A 228 23.65 13.43 5.67
CA PHE A 228 22.62 14.17 6.39
C PHE A 228 23.05 15.60 6.65
N THR A 229 22.09 16.52 6.57
CA THR A 229 22.30 17.95 6.83
C THR A 229 21.17 18.50 7.69
N ALA A 230 21.28 19.77 8.08
CA ALA A 230 20.19 20.48 8.74
C ALA A 230 18.87 20.49 7.93
N ASN A 231 18.91 20.24 6.62
CA ASN A 231 17.74 20.17 5.74
C ASN A 231 17.12 18.76 5.63
N THR A 232 17.75 17.76 6.23
CA THR A 232 17.28 16.37 6.21
C THR A 232 16.34 16.14 7.40
N LYS A 233 15.12 16.68 7.31
CA LYS A 233 14.11 16.70 8.39
C LYS A 233 13.19 15.48 8.36
N LEU A 234 13.44 14.49 9.23
CA LEU A 234 12.64 13.28 9.33
C LEU A 234 11.27 13.56 9.94
N GLU A 235 11.19 14.53 10.86
CA GLU A 235 9.95 14.99 11.49
C GLU A 235 8.93 15.42 10.44
N LYS A 236 9.40 16.11 9.40
CA LYS A 236 8.55 16.57 8.31
C LYS A 236 8.03 15.40 7.47
N MET A 237 8.88 14.42 7.16
CA MET A 237 8.46 13.22 6.42
C MET A 237 7.41 12.43 7.22
N VAL A 238 7.59 12.31 8.54
CA VAL A 238 6.61 11.69 9.44
C VAL A 238 5.31 12.49 9.45
N ASP A 239 5.35 13.82 9.64
CA ASP A 239 4.15 14.68 9.66
C ASP A 239 3.31 14.51 8.39
N ILE A 240 3.95 14.44 7.22
CA ILE A 240 3.28 14.19 5.94
C ILE A 240 2.60 12.82 5.94
N LEU A 241 3.29 11.76 6.37
CA LEU A 241 2.74 10.40 6.36
C LEU A 241 1.66 10.14 7.43
N GLU A 242 1.59 10.99 8.46
CA GLU A 242 0.55 10.93 9.50
C GLU A 242 -0.69 11.77 9.12
N ARG A 243 -0.51 12.90 8.41
CA ARG A 243 -1.59 13.84 8.08
C ARG A 243 -2.19 13.64 6.68
N THR A 244 -1.61 12.76 5.87
CA THR A 244 -2.09 12.46 4.52
C THR A 244 -2.41 10.98 4.35
N THR A 245 -2.94 10.61 3.19
CA THR A 245 -3.18 9.20 2.80
C THR A 245 -1.96 8.57 2.13
N LEU A 246 -0.80 9.22 2.15
CA LEU A 246 0.42 8.70 1.54
C LEU A 246 0.96 7.50 2.33
N ASP A 247 1.44 6.50 1.60
CA ASP A 247 2.18 5.37 2.15
C ASP A 247 3.70 5.61 2.09
N LEU A 248 4.17 6.51 1.20
CA LEU A 248 5.57 6.82 0.98
C LEU A 248 5.76 8.27 0.53
N VAL A 249 6.80 8.93 1.05
CA VAL A 249 7.21 10.28 0.66
C VAL A 249 8.71 10.33 0.36
N GLY A 250 9.06 10.80 -0.82
CA GLY A 250 10.43 11.08 -1.25
C GLY A 250 10.89 12.50 -0.94
N GLY A 251 12.19 12.70 -0.78
CA GLY A 251 12.82 14.02 -0.70
C GLY A 251 13.52 14.42 -2.01
N ALA A 252 14.44 15.38 -1.90
CA ALA A 252 15.39 15.74 -2.94
C ALA A 252 16.81 15.34 -2.55
N VAL A 253 17.61 14.96 -3.54
CA VAL A 253 19.04 14.66 -3.39
C VAL A 253 19.84 15.78 -4.03
N ARG A 254 20.69 16.44 -3.24
CA ARG A 254 21.54 17.53 -3.68
C ARG A 254 22.95 17.03 -3.99
N GLU A 255 23.33 17.16 -5.25
CA GLU A 255 24.69 16.87 -5.72
C GLU A 255 25.67 17.95 -5.24
N VAL A 256 26.97 17.62 -5.27
CA VAL A 256 28.04 18.55 -4.85
C VAL A 256 28.08 19.84 -5.66
N THR A 257 27.54 19.83 -6.88
CA THR A 257 27.37 21.02 -7.72
C THR A 257 26.32 22.00 -7.20
N GLY A 258 25.54 21.63 -6.17
CA GLY A 258 24.43 22.38 -5.63
C GLY A 258 23.07 22.06 -6.29
N TYR A 259 23.07 21.34 -7.42
CA TYR A 259 21.85 20.90 -8.09
C TYR A 259 21.08 19.89 -7.23
N SER A 260 19.77 20.08 -7.06
CA SER A 260 18.90 19.20 -6.28
C SER A 260 17.91 18.48 -7.20
N ALA A 261 17.95 17.14 -7.18
CA ALA A 261 17.11 16.28 -7.98
C ALA A 261 16.05 15.59 -7.11
N THR A 262 14.81 15.53 -7.58
CA THR A 262 13.71 14.79 -6.92
C THR A 262 13.33 13.51 -7.66
N PHE A 263 13.73 13.39 -8.94
CA PHE A 263 13.50 12.22 -9.82
C PHE A 263 12.05 11.70 -9.77
N ARG A 264 11.09 12.60 -9.98
CA ARG A 264 9.65 12.32 -9.90
C ARG A 264 9.11 11.84 -11.24
N HIS A 265 8.32 10.78 -11.21
CA HIS A 265 7.64 10.27 -12.40
C HIS A 265 6.15 10.08 -12.16
N THR A 266 5.37 10.24 -13.24
CA THR A 266 4.01 9.73 -13.36
C THR A 266 4.03 8.47 -14.24
N ILE A 267 3.22 7.48 -13.89
CA ILE A 267 3.13 6.19 -14.55
C ILE A 267 1.68 5.94 -14.94
N SER A 268 1.44 5.51 -16.18
CA SER A 268 0.12 5.09 -16.65
C SER A 268 0.19 3.76 -17.39
N VAL A 269 -0.91 3.01 -17.34
CA VAL A 269 -1.06 1.73 -18.04
C VAL A 269 -2.22 1.85 -19.01
N ASP A 270 -1.93 1.68 -20.30
CA ASP A 270 -2.93 1.66 -21.34
C ASP A 270 -3.30 0.21 -21.65
N LYS A 271 -4.62 -0.03 -21.78
CA LYS A 271 -5.13 -1.36 -22.15
C LYS A 271 -4.61 -1.74 -23.53
N GLY A 272 -3.91 -2.86 -23.60
CA GLY A 272 -3.38 -3.37 -24.86
C GLY A 272 -4.21 -4.50 -25.45
N GLY A 273 -3.56 -5.33 -26.25
CA GLY A 273 -4.17 -6.45 -26.96
C GLY A 273 -4.09 -7.78 -26.18
N PRO A 274 -4.38 -8.91 -26.85
CA PRO A 274 -4.22 -10.24 -26.25
C PRO A 274 -2.82 -10.52 -25.71
N GLU A 275 -1.79 -9.83 -26.20
CA GLU A 275 -0.41 -10.02 -25.77
C GLU A 275 -0.05 -9.27 -24.48
N GLY A 276 -0.84 -8.28 -24.07
CA GLY A 276 -0.59 -7.53 -22.84
C GLY A 276 -0.89 -6.04 -22.93
N ASP A 277 -0.74 -5.36 -21.79
CA ASP A 277 -0.92 -3.91 -21.65
C ASP A 277 0.38 -3.13 -21.92
N CYS A 278 0.28 -1.81 -21.94
CA CYS A 278 1.37 -0.91 -22.28
C CYS A 278 1.68 0.06 -21.13
N LEU A 279 2.93 0.06 -20.66
CA LEU A 279 3.40 0.89 -19.56
C LEU A 279 4.04 2.19 -20.08
N HIS A 280 3.60 3.32 -19.55
CA HIS A 280 4.11 4.65 -19.88
C HIS A 280 4.68 5.34 -18.65
N ILE A 281 5.93 5.77 -18.73
CA ILE A 281 6.65 6.43 -17.64
C ILE A 281 7.09 7.81 -18.13
N ARG A 282 6.73 8.84 -17.38
CA ARG A 282 6.99 10.24 -17.74
C ARG A 282 7.53 11.00 -16.54
N LEU A 283 8.50 11.90 -16.77
CA LEU A 283 8.90 12.86 -15.75
C LEU A 283 7.71 13.78 -15.41
N GLY A 284 7.43 13.94 -14.12
CA GLY A 284 6.33 14.80 -13.68
C GLY A 284 5.76 14.46 -12.31
N TYR A 285 4.60 15.07 -12.03
CA TYR A 285 3.79 14.85 -10.84
C TYR A 285 2.31 15.11 -11.18
N HIS A 286 1.39 14.63 -10.33
CA HIS A 286 -0.05 14.74 -10.55
C HIS A 286 -0.62 16.06 -10.02
N HIS A 287 -0.47 16.31 -8.72
CA HIS A 287 -0.95 17.55 -8.09
C HIS A 287 -0.20 17.84 -6.78
N VAL A 288 -0.37 19.05 -6.26
CA VAL A 288 0.17 19.47 -4.96
C VAL A 288 -0.61 18.79 -3.82
N ILE A 289 0.08 18.49 -2.73
CA ILE A 289 -0.53 17.90 -1.53
C ILE A 289 -1.11 19.01 -0.65
N GLU A 290 -2.39 18.91 -0.32
CA GLU A 290 -3.08 19.88 0.53
C GLU A 290 -2.38 20.00 1.91
N GLY A 291 -2.13 21.24 2.35
CA GLY A 291 -1.39 21.52 3.59
C GLY A 291 0.14 21.40 3.47
N PHE A 292 0.69 20.92 2.35
CA PHE A 292 2.12 20.75 2.12
C PHE A 292 2.53 21.27 0.73
N PRO A 293 2.67 22.60 0.54
CA PRO A 293 2.81 23.22 -0.78
C PRO A 293 4.08 22.84 -1.55
N ASN A 294 5.13 22.42 -0.85
CA ASN A 294 6.40 21.98 -1.45
C ASN A 294 6.41 20.47 -1.78
N CYS A 295 5.26 19.81 -1.61
CA CYS A 295 5.09 18.39 -1.81
C CYS A 295 4.02 18.12 -2.87
N VAL A 296 4.27 17.12 -3.72
CA VAL A 296 3.40 16.72 -4.82
C VAL A 296 3.16 15.21 -4.80
N VAL A 297 2.02 14.77 -5.33
CA VAL A 297 1.74 13.34 -5.59
C VAL A 297 2.45 12.92 -6.88
N ALA A 298 3.13 11.78 -6.83
CA ALA A 298 3.85 11.18 -7.95
C ALA A 298 3.75 9.65 -7.85
N ASP A 299 4.15 8.90 -8.88
CA ASP A 299 4.12 7.44 -8.85
C ASP A 299 5.49 6.84 -8.51
N ALA A 300 6.58 7.53 -8.84
CA ALA A 300 7.94 7.14 -8.46
C ALA A 300 8.78 8.34 -8.02
N VAL A 301 9.73 8.09 -7.12
CA VAL A 301 10.61 9.12 -6.53
C VAL A 301 12.07 8.66 -6.48
N ILE A 302 12.98 9.60 -6.25
CA ILE A 302 14.41 9.33 -6.06
C ILE A 302 14.66 8.37 -4.86
N ASN A 303 15.82 7.70 -4.83
CA ASN A 303 16.25 6.76 -3.78
C ASN A 303 16.49 7.39 -2.38
N PHE A 304 15.77 8.45 -2.04
CA PHE A 304 15.70 9.04 -0.72
C PHE A 304 14.23 9.20 -0.37
N PHE A 305 13.68 8.21 0.33
CA PHE A 305 12.27 8.19 0.69
C PHE A 305 12.02 7.52 2.03
N MET A 306 10.97 7.99 2.70
CA MET A 306 10.40 7.37 3.89
C MET A 306 9.09 6.72 3.52
N GLY A 307 8.86 5.48 3.92
CA GLY A 307 7.57 4.83 3.73
C GLY A 307 7.14 4.01 4.92
N ARG A 308 5.85 3.69 4.96
CA ARG A 308 5.29 2.77 5.94
C ARG A 308 5.95 1.41 5.78
N THR A 309 6.52 0.89 6.86
CA THR A 309 7.33 -0.33 6.83
C THR A 309 6.54 -1.52 6.30
N ASP A 310 5.28 -1.67 6.71
CA ASP A 310 4.39 -2.75 6.26
C ASP A 310 4.07 -2.65 4.76
N LYS A 311 3.92 -1.43 4.22
CA LYS A 311 3.67 -1.19 2.80
C LYS A 311 4.88 -1.47 1.92
N ILE A 312 6.07 -1.06 2.37
CA ILE A 312 7.31 -1.38 1.64
C ILE A 312 7.55 -2.89 1.65
N LEU A 313 7.29 -3.58 2.76
CA LEU A 313 7.36 -5.05 2.84
C LEU A 313 6.30 -5.74 1.98
N GLN A 314 5.10 -5.18 1.88
CA GLN A 314 4.02 -5.72 1.06
C GLN A 314 4.39 -5.70 -0.43
N VAL A 315 5.04 -4.64 -0.90
CA VAL A 315 5.49 -4.53 -2.30
C VAL A 315 6.76 -5.36 -2.53
N GLY A 316 7.76 -5.19 -1.66
CA GLY A 316 9.05 -5.85 -1.78
C GLY A 316 9.89 -5.36 -2.96
N PHE A 317 11.15 -5.79 -3.00
CA PHE A 317 12.11 -5.45 -4.06
C PHE A 317 12.48 -6.72 -4.83
N ASP A 318 12.29 -6.80 -6.16
CA ASP A 318 12.60 -8.04 -6.91
C ASP A 318 14.12 -8.35 -6.89
N PRO A 319 14.57 -9.42 -6.21
CA PRO A 319 15.99 -9.73 -6.09
C PRO A 319 16.62 -10.26 -7.39
N ARG A 320 15.82 -10.53 -8.44
CA ARG A 320 16.36 -10.82 -9.78
C ARG A 320 17.04 -9.60 -10.40
N LEU A 321 16.64 -8.40 -9.99
CA LEU A 321 17.34 -7.16 -10.31
C LEU A 321 18.47 -6.96 -9.30
N SER A 322 19.72 -7.05 -9.74
CA SER A 322 20.85 -6.92 -8.81
C SER A 322 21.44 -5.51 -8.73
N ARG A 323 21.26 -4.65 -9.75
CA ARG A 323 21.94 -3.33 -9.81
C ARG A 323 21.14 -2.18 -10.43
N ARG A 324 20.23 -2.45 -11.37
CA ARG A 324 19.35 -1.43 -11.98
C ARG A 324 17.89 -1.74 -11.72
N GLY A 325 17.10 -0.70 -11.45
CA GLY A 325 15.64 -0.83 -11.37
C GLY A 325 14.96 0.21 -10.47
N HIS A 326 15.43 1.47 -10.44
CA HIS A 326 14.85 2.52 -9.59
C HIS A 326 13.32 2.57 -9.63
N LEU A 327 12.73 2.35 -10.80
CA LEU A 327 11.29 2.40 -11.05
C LEU A 327 10.57 1.08 -10.77
N GLU A 328 11.27 -0.07 -10.71
CA GLU A 328 10.66 -1.40 -10.54
C GLU A 328 9.79 -1.45 -9.28
N PHE A 329 10.33 -1.02 -8.15
CA PHE A 329 9.61 -1.01 -6.88
C PHE A 329 8.30 -0.20 -6.96
N PHE A 330 8.32 0.91 -7.69
CA PHE A 330 7.15 1.76 -7.84
C PHE A 330 6.14 1.19 -8.84
N ILE A 331 6.60 0.49 -9.87
CA ILE A 331 5.75 -0.27 -10.79
C ILE A 331 5.08 -1.43 -10.05
N ASP A 332 5.84 -2.17 -9.25
CA ASP A 332 5.33 -3.23 -8.36
C ASP A 332 4.35 -2.68 -7.31
N GLY A 333 4.48 -1.41 -6.96
CA GLY A 333 3.61 -0.69 -6.03
C GLY A 333 2.35 -0.08 -6.64
N LEU A 334 2.13 -0.14 -7.97
CA LEU A 334 0.96 0.46 -8.61
C LEU A 334 -0.34 -0.16 -8.06
N GLY A 335 -1.26 0.70 -7.62
CA GLY A 335 -2.51 0.29 -6.97
C GLY A 335 -2.37 -0.16 -5.52
N LEU A 336 -1.15 -0.23 -4.98
CA LEU A 336 -0.87 -0.59 -3.58
C LEU A 336 -0.32 0.57 -2.75
N LEU A 337 0.50 1.43 -3.36
CA LEU A 337 1.15 2.58 -2.72
C LEU A 337 0.53 3.89 -3.19
N HIS A 338 0.33 4.80 -2.25
CA HIS A 338 0.11 6.22 -2.54
C HIS A 338 1.40 7.00 -2.26
N VAL A 339 2.02 7.56 -3.31
CA VAL A 339 3.39 8.10 -3.26
C VAL A 339 3.40 9.63 -3.41
N GLY A 340 4.24 10.29 -2.62
CA GLY A 340 4.48 11.73 -2.69
C GLY A 340 5.97 12.08 -2.75
N SER A 341 6.28 13.32 -3.12
CA SER A 341 7.65 13.85 -3.13
C SER A 341 7.69 15.30 -2.70
N CYS A 342 8.60 15.65 -1.79
CA CYS A 342 8.82 16.99 -1.29
C CYS A 342 10.19 17.52 -1.71
N SER A 343 10.25 18.72 -2.28
CA SER A 343 11.51 19.32 -2.74
C SER A 343 12.31 19.99 -1.64
N ASP A 344 11.73 20.19 -0.46
CA ASP A 344 12.31 20.95 0.65
C ASP A 344 12.79 20.07 1.82
N VAL A 345 12.69 18.74 1.69
CA VAL A 345 13.43 17.78 2.52
C VAL A 345 14.60 17.29 1.68
N ILE A 346 15.80 17.71 2.02
CA ILE A 346 16.98 17.56 1.16
C ILE A 346 18.06 16.75 1.87
N ILE A 347 18.59 15.75 1.19
CA ILE A 347 19.79 15.03 1.59
C ILE A 347 20.93 15.36 0.60
N ASN A 348 22.17 15.41 1.07
CA ASN A 348 23.31 15.63 0.17
C ASN A 348 23.83 14.30 -0.36
N HIS A 349 24.41 14.32 -1.55
CA HIS A 349 25.14 13.20 -2.15
C HIS A 349 26.64 13.46 -2.04
N ALA A 350 27.41 12.47 -1.59
CA ALA A 350 28.86 12.53 -1.63
C ALA A 350 29.36 12.63 -3.09
N SER A 351 30.49 13.31 -3.30
CA SER A 351 31.02 13.51 -4.66
C SER A 351 31.24 12.18 -5.38
N LYS A 352 30.58 11.99 -6.53
CA LYS A 352 30.89 10.92 -7.49
C LYS A 352 32.17 11.18 -8.26
N VAL A 353 32.66 12.42 -8.25
CA VAL A 353 33.90 12.82 -8.93
C VAL A 353 35.08 12.50 -8.03
N ILE A 354 35.73 11.38 -8.34
CA ILE A 354 37.03 11.01 -7.76
C ILE A 354 38.08 11.23 -8.85
N LEU A 355 39.04 12.12 -8.57
CA LEU A 355 40.15 12.37 -9.49
C LEU A 355 40.91 11.05 -9.76
N PRO A 356 41.33 10.75 -11.01
CA PRO A 356 41.88 9.44 -11.37
C PRO A 356 43.04 8.97 -10.48
N TRP A 357 43.90 9.90 -10.04
CA TRP A 357 45.06 9.62 -9.17
C TRP A 357 44.70 9.44 -7.68
N LYS A 358 43.46 9.69 -7.27
CA LYS A 358 42.94 9.42 -5.92
C LYS A 358 42.08 8.15 -5.85
N LYS A 359 41.92 7.41 -6.96
CA LYS A 359 41.15 6.16 -6.99
C LYS A 359 41.93 5.02 -6.32
N THR A 360 41.46 4.62 -5.13
CA THR A 360 41.85 3.38 -4.46
C THR A 360 41.46 2.15 -5.28
N ASP A 361 42.04 0.99 -4.97
CA ASP A 361 41.71 -0.26 -5.66
C ASP A 361 40.28 -0.74 -5.37
N GLU A 362 39.74 -0.44 -4.19
CA GLU A 362 38.34 -0.67 -3.83
C GLU A 362 37.39 0.13 -4.73
N HIS A 363 37.70 1.40 -5.03
CA HIS A 363 36.90 2.20 -5.97
C HIS A 363 36.89 1.58 -7.37
N LYS A 364 38.05 1.10 -7.86
CA LYS A 364 38.13 0.43 -9.17
C LYS A 364 37.34 -0.87 -9.18
N ALA A 365 37.41 -1.64 -8.10
CA ALA A 365 36.63 -2.87 -7.93
C ALA A 365 35.12 -2.57 -7.95
N TYR A 366 34.68 -1.59 -7.16
CA TYR A 366 33.28 -1.14 -7.14
C TYR A 366 32.80 -0.69 -8.52
N GLU A 367 33.57 0.13 -9.25
CA GLU A 367 33.22 0.58 -10.61
C GLU A 367 33.02 -0.59 -11.58
N LYS A 368 33.87 -1.62 -11.50
CA LYS A 368 33.74 -2.85 -12.33
C LYS A 368 32.39 -3.53 -12.09
N PHE A 369 31.92 -3.59 -10.85
CA PHE A 369 30.59 -4.12 -10.53
C PHE A 369 29.48 -3.16 -10.95
N ARG A 370 29.61 -1.86 -10.69
CA ARG A 370 28.57 -0.87 -11.03
C ARG A 370 28.26 -0.82 -12.52
N TYR A 371 29.29 -0.91 -13.36
CA TYR A 371 29.17 -0.73 -14.82
C TYR A 371 29.18 -2.04 -15.62
N SER A 372 29.17 -3.21 -14.99
CA SER A 372 29.06 -4.47 -15.72
C SER A 372 27.75 -4.53 -16.50
N VAL A 373 27.80 -5.00 -17.75
CA VAL A 373 26.63 -5.20 -18.60
C VAL A 373 25.65 -6.18 -17.94
N GLN A 374 24.40 -5.76 -17.75
CA GLN A 374 23.31 -6.65 -17.39
C GLN A 374 22.44 -6.91 -18.62
N ASN A 375 22.00 -8.15 -18.78
CA ASN A 375 20.99 -8.50 -19.78
C ASN A 375 19.72 -7.69 -19.55
N ASN A 376 18.93 -7.50 -20.61
CA ASN A 376 17.71 -6.68 -20.63
C ASN A 376 16.53 -7.37 -19.91
N ILE A 377 16.79 -7.85 -18.68
CA ILE A 377 15.90 -8.65 -17.84
C ILE A 377 14.64 -7.84 -17.46
N SER A 378 14.70 -6.51 -17.45
CA SER A 378 13.55 -5.65 -17.08
C SER A 378 12.32 -5.88 -17.96
N ASN A 379 12.49 -6.05 -19.27
CA ASN A 379 11.35 -6.28 -20.18
C ASN A 379 10.70 -7.64 -19.93
N GLU A 380 11.52 -8.66 -19.69
CA GLU A 380 11.05 -10.00 -19.32
C GLU A 380 10.28 -9.95 -17.98
N ILE A 381 10.83 -9.27 -16.98
CA ILE A 381 10.21 -9.13 -15.66
C ILE A 381 8.84 -8.46 -15.78
N PHE A 382 8.75 -7.32 -16.47
CA PHE A 382 7.48 -6.60 -16.64
C PHE A 382 6.44 -7.41 -17.41
N TYR A 383 6.86 -8.14 -18.44
CA TYR A 383 5.97 -9.01 -19.17
C TYR A 383 5.45 -10.15 -18.29
N PHE A 384 6.31 -10.89 -17.58
CA PHE A 384 5.84 -12.04 -16.82
C PHE A 384 5.14 -11.69 -15.51
N LYS A 385 5.46 -10.54 -14.89
CA LYS A 385 4.75 -10.08 -13.69
C LYS A 385 3.40 -9.43 -14.01
N TYR A 386 3.38 -8.55 -15.01
CA TYR A 386 2.25 -7.65 -15.24
C TYR A 386 1.62 -7.78 -16.62
N ARG A 387 2.16 -8.66 -17.46
CA ARG A 387 1.76 -8.79 -18.86
C ARG A 387 1.87 -7.46 -19.60
N PHE A 388 2.94 -6.70 -19.34
CA PHE A 388 3.26 -5.51 -20.12
C PHE A 388 4.03 -5.91 -21.38
N GLN A 389 3.39 -5.77 -22.53
CA GLN A 389 4.02 -6.05 -23.84
C GLN A 389 4.86 -4.88 -24.34
N CYS A 390 4.60 -3.66 -23.85
CA CYS A 390 5.32 -2.47 -24.28
C CYS A 390 5.65 -1.55 -23.11
N LEU A 391 6.79 -0.84 -23.24
CA LEU A 391 7.30 0.11 -22.26
C LEU A 391 7.76 1.36 -23.00
N THR A 392 7.29 2.52 -22.57
CA THR A 392 7.83 3.82 -22.99
C THR A 392 8.29 4.59 -21.75
N SER A 393 9.48 5.19 -21.82
CA SER A 393 10.07 5.98 -20.75
C SER A 393 10.65 7.25 -21.34
N GLN A 394 10.32 8.40 -20.76
CA GLN A 394 10.90 9.71 -21.10
C GLN A 394 11.92 10.16 -20.07
#